data_AF-A0A9P5RC04-F1
#
_entry.id   AF-A0A9P5RC04-F1
#
_cell.length_a   1.000
_cell.length_b   1.000
_cell.length_c   1.000
_cell.angle_alpha   90.00
_cell.angle_beta   90.00
_cell.angle_gamma   90.00
#
_symmetry.space_group_name_H-M   'P 1'
#
loop_
_entity.id
_entity.type
_entity.pdbx_description
1 polymer ?
#
loop_
_entity_poly.entity_id
_entity_poly.type
_entity_poly.pdbx_seq_one_letter_code
_entity_poly.pdbx_strand_id
1 'polypeptide(L)'
;MTIEIRHPRVEIEFCTGCKWHLRAGWMAQELLLTFGNTIGELALIPGKSATFIVRVNGDVVFDRKDHGRFPEMKEVKQLVRTVIAPEMGLGHSDSKVKSAAPADITSAGASETGQGREEEKADAEAVTVPASATSGAAVTSHVDEDDEDSTVHDKECKTCL
;
A
#
# COMPACT_ATOMS: atom_id res chain seq x y z
N MET A 1 -30.92 -0.16 -6.91
CA MET A 1 -29.94 0.36 -5.93
C MET A 1 -28.82 0.99 -6.72
N THR A 2 -28.71 2.32 -6.67
CA THR A 2 -27.60 3.05 -7.29
C THR A 2 -26.54 3.27 -6.23
N ILE A 3 -25.28 3.00 -6.54
CA ILE A 3 -24.16 3.30 -5.64
C ILE A 3 -23.76 4.76 -5.89
N GLU A 4 -23.80 5.60 -4.85
CA GLU A 4 -23.31 6.98 -4.91
C GLU A 4 -21.82 7.00 -4.52
N ILE A 5 -20.99 7.55 -5.41
CA ILE A 5 -19.55 7.73 -5.20
C ILE A 5 -19.30 9.07 -4.52
N ARG A 6 -18.52 9.08 -3.43
CA ARG A 6 -18.16 10.30 -2.71
C ARG A 6 -16.82 10.84 -3.20
N HIS A 7 -16.83 12.07 -3.71
CA HIS A 7 -15.62 12.76 -4.15
C HIS A 7 -14.96 13.55 -3.00
N PRO A 8 -13.64 13.75 -3.03
CA PRO A 8 -12.67 13.16 -3.96
C PRO A 8 -12.50 11.64 -3.75
N ARG A 9 -12.51 10.88 -4.86
CA ARG A 9 -12.36 9.43 -4.85
C ARG A 9 -10.91 9.06 -5.09
N VAL A 10 -10.30 8.32 -4.18
CA VAL A 10 -8.95 7.76 -4.36
C VAL A 10 -9.05 6.28 -4.64
N GLU A 11 -8.33 5.80 -5.64
CA GLU A 11 -8.32 4.38 -6.02
C GLU A 11 -6.89 3.86 -5.99
N ILE A 12 -6.69 2.68 -5.41
CA ILE A 12 -5.43 1.93 -5.50
C ILE A 12 -5.74 0.59 -6.16
N GLU A 13 -5.38 0.48 -7.44
CA GLU A 13 -5.47 -0.77 -8.18
C GLU A 13 -4.18 -1.57 -7.99
N PHE A 14 -4.28 -2.84 -7.59
CA PHE A 14 -3.11 -3.65 -7.26
C PHE A 14 -3.25 -5.09 -7.74
N CYS A 15 -2.15 -5.70 -8.17
CA CYS A 15 -2.13 -7.12 -8.51
C CYS A 15 -2.30 -8.00 -7.27
N THR A 16 -3.32 -8.86 -7.31
CA THR A 16 -3.56 -9.88 -6.29
C THR A 16 -2.56 -11.03 -6.38
N GLY A 17 -2.19 -11.46 -7.60
CA GLY A 17 -1.21 -12.53 -7.84
C GLY A 17 0.18 -12.23 -7.29
N CYS A 18 0.63 -10.97 -7.36
CA CYS A 18 1.91 -10.56 -6.79
C CYS A 18 1.86 -10.31 -5.26
N LYS A 19 0.70 -10.54 -4.61
CA LYS A 19 0.46 -10.33 -3.17
C LYS A 19 0.72 -8.89 -2.68
N TRP A 20 0.42 -7.87 -3.49
CA TRP A 20 0.63 -6.47 -3.11
C TRP A 20 -0.50 -5.85 -2.26
N HIS A 21 -1.47 -6.66 -1.83
CA HIS A 21 -2.57 -6.25 -0.95
C HIS A 21 -2.10 -5.55 0.33
N LEU A 22 -1.04 -6.03 0.98
CA LEU A 22 -0.50 -5.39 2.19
C LEU A 22 0.03 -3.99 1.92
N ARG A 23 0.74 -3.81 0.79
CA ARG A 23 1.28 -2.50 0.39
C ARG A 23 0.14 -1.54 0.04
N ALA A 24 -0.85 -2.00 -0.70
CA ALA A 24 -2.03 -1.21 -1.05
C ALA A 24 -2.82 -0.80 0.19
N GLY A 25 -3.07 -1.74 1.12
CA GLY A 25 -3.76 -1.48 2.38
C GLY A 25 -3.02 -0.52 3.30
N TRP A 26 -1.70 -0.66 3.43
CA TRP A 26 -0.89 0.30 4.20
C TRP A 26 -0.95 1.71 3.59
N MET A 27 -0.85 1.82 2.27
CA MET A 27 -0.95 3.10 1.58
C MET A 27 -2.33 3.76 1.74
N ALA A 28 -3.39 2.96 1.69
CA ALA A 28 -4.74 3.43 1.97
C ALA A 28 -4.85 4.03 3.39
N GLN A 29 -4.33 3.34 4.40
CA GLN A 29 -4.34 3.82 5.78
C GLN A 29 -3.56 5.12 5.93
N GLU A 30 -2.36 5.22 5.35
CA GLU A 30 -1.55 6.43 5.36
C GLU A 30 -2.26 7.64 4.73
N LEU A 31 -2.97 7.42 3.62
CA LEU A 31 -3.74 8.46 2.94
C LEU A 31 -4.94 8.91 3.79
N LEU A 32 -5.69 7.97 4.36
CA LEU A 32 -6.83 8.28 5.23
C LEU A 32 -6.39 9.00 6.51
N LEU A 33 -5.25 8.61 7.10
CA LEU A 33 -4.68 9.30 8.26
C LEU A 33 -4.23 10.73 7.93
N THR A 34 -3.69 10.95 6.73
CA THR A 34 -3.15 12.26 6.33
C THR A 34 -4.25 13.24 5.92
N PHE A 35 -5.23 12.78 5.14
CA PHE A 35 -6.23 13.64 4.53
C PHE A 35 -7.57 13.63 5.27
N GLY A 36 -7.83 12.64 6.12
CA GLY A 36 -9.05 12.52 6.92
C GLY A 36 -10.30 12.67 6.06
N ASN A 37 -11.18 13.60 6.47
CA ASN A 37 -12.44 13.89 5.79
C ASN A 37 -12.30 14.60 4.43
N THR A 38 -11.07 14.97 4.03
CA THR A 38 -10.82 15.56 2.71
C THR A 38 -10.97 14.52 1.60
N ILE A 39 -10.76 13.23 1.90
CA ILE A 39 -11.06 12.13 0.98
C ILE A 39 -12.53 11.73 1.18
N GLY A 40 -13.30 11.73 0.09
CA GLY A 40 -14.71 11.31 0.13
C GLY A 40 -14.84 9.80 0.26
N GLU A 41 -14.05 9.05 -0.53
CA GLU A 41 -13.89 7.61 -0.40
C GLU A 41 -12.53 7.14 -0.92
N LEU A 42 -12.11 5.97 -0.44
CA LEU A 42 -10.94 5.26 -0.94
C LEU A 42 -11.32 3.84 -1.31
N ALA A 43 -10.95 3.41 -2.52
CA ALA A 43 -11.19 2.07 -3.03
C ALA A 43 -9.87 1.30 -3.22
N LEU A 44 -9.84 0.07 -2.70
CA LEU A 44 -8.82 -0.93 -3.04
C LEU A 44 -9.38 -1.82 -4.14
N ILE A 45 -8.77 -1.79 -5.32
CA ILE A 45 -9.28 -2.47 -6.52
C ILE A 45 -8.33 -3.62 -6.88
N PRO A 46 -8.78 -4.89 -6.82
CA PRO A 46 -8.04 -6.00 -7.39
C PRO A 46 -7.82 -5.79 -8.90
N GLY A 47 -6.56 -5.70 -9.31
CA GLY A 47 -6.14 -5.49 -10.69
C GLY A 47 -5.50 -6.73 -11.30
N LYS A 48 -5.21 -6.62 -12.60
CA LYS A 48 -4.51 -7.65 -13.38
C LYS A 48 -3.02 -7.72 -13.02
N SER A 49 -2.30 -8.64 -13.67
CA SER A 49 -0.89 -8.86 -13.36
C SER A 49 -0.04 -7.61 -13.41
N ALA A 50 0.84 -7.52 -12.41
CA ALA A 50 1.83 -6.46 -12.29
C ALA A 50 1.20 -5.06 -12.39
N THR A 51 0.00 -4.88 -11.85
CA THR A 51 -0.64 -3.58 -11.76
C THR A 51 -0.41 -2.98 -10.38
N PHE A 52 0.03 -1.74 -10.34
CA PHE A 52 0.02 -0.93 -9.12
C PHE A 52 -0.19 0.53 -9.55
N ILE A 53 -1.44 0.98 -9.53
CA ILE A 53 -1.86 2.28 -10.04
C ILE A 53 -2.59 3.03 -8.93
N VAL A 54 -2.25 4.29 -8.74
CA VAL A 54 -2.99 5.21 -7.87
C VAL A 54 -3.74 6.20 -8.75
N ARG A 55 -5.05 6.33 -8.53
CA ARG A 55 -5.90 7.31 -9.21
C ARG A 55 -6.59 8.24 -8.23
N VAL A 56 -6.87 9.46 -8.69
CA VAL A 56 -7.73 10.42 -8.00
C VAL A 56 -8.79 10.89 -8.97
N ASN A 57 -10.07 10.68 -8.63
CA ASN A 57 -11.22 10.98 -9.49
C ASN A 57 -11.12 10.37 -10.90
N GLY A 58 -10.46 9.21 -11.03
CA GLY A 58 -10.23 8.50 -12.30
C GLY A 58 -8.89 8.82 -12.97
N ASP A 59 -8.27 9.96 -12.65
CA ASP A 59 -6.99 10.38 -13.22
C ASP A 59 -5.83 9.63 -12.57
N VAL A 60 -4.93 9.06 -13.38
CA VAL A 60 -3.72 8.38 -12.89
C VAL A 60 -2.77 9.41 -12.31
N VAL A 61 -2.47 9.29 -11.03
CA VAL A 61 -1.44 10.10 -10.37
C VAL A 61 -0.11 9.35 -10.23
N PHE A 62 -0.14 8.01 -10.24
CA PHE A 62 1.06 7.17 -10.26
C PHE A 62 0.77 5.82 -10.93
N ASP A 63 1.67 5.36 -11.80
CA ASP A 63 1.68 3.99 -12.33
C ASP A 63 3.07 3.36 -12.14
N ARG A 64 3.12 2.20 -11.49
CA ARG A 64 4.37 1.44 -11.34
C ARG A 64 4.98 1.08 -12.69
N LYS A 65 4.20 0.79 -13.72
CA LYS A 65 4.74 0.42 -15.05
C LYS A 65 5.52 1.56 -15.67
N ASP A 66 5.05 2.79 -15.52
CA ASP A 66 5.72 3.99 -16.04
C ASP A 66 6.98 4.32 -15.25
N HIS A 67 6.96 4.13 -13.92
CA HIS A 67 8.08 4.46 -13.05
C HIS A 67 9.08 3.33 -12.83
N GLY A 68 8.74 2.08 -13.18
CA GLY A 68 9.58 0.89 -12.95
C GLY A 68 9.83 0.57 -11.46
N ARG A 69 9.11 1.22 -10.53
CA ARG A 69 9.27 1.05 -9.08
C ARG A 69 7.95 1.25 -8.35
N PHE A 70 7.92 0.88 -7.08
CA PHE A 70 6.82 1.28 -6.20
C PHE A 70 6.92 2.76 -5.84
N PRO A 71 5.79 3.43 -5.60
CA PRO A 71 5.81 4.80 -5.14
C PRO A 71 6.23 4.86 -3.68
N GLU A 72 6.96 5.90 -3.31
CA GLU A 72 7.22 6.19 -1.90
C GLU A 72 6.01 6.88 -1.28
N MET A 73 5.76 6.66 0.02
CA MET A 73 4.58 7.22 0.67
C MET A 73 4.51 8.75 0.57
N LYS A 74 5.68 9.40 0.69
CA LYS A 74 5.82 10.83 0.57
C LYS A 74 5.39 11.34 -0.82
N GLU A 75 5.82 10.65 -1.87
CA GLU A 75 5.46 10.96 -3.25
C GLU A 75 3.96 10.82 -3.47
N VAL A 76 3.34 9.73 -3.01
CA VAL A 76 1.88 9.54 -3.15
C VAL A 76 1.10 10.62 -2.42
N LYS A 77 1.50 10.97 -1.18
CA LYS A 77 0.87 12.06 -0.43
C LYS A 77 0.96 13.40 -1.18
N GLN A 78 2.12 13.72 -1.74
CA GLN A 78 2.30 14.94 -2.55
C GLN A 78 1.43 14.94 -3.81
N LEU A 79 1.40 13.84 -4.55
CA LEU A 79 0.63 13.68 -5.78
C LEU A 79 -0.87 13.79 -5.52
N VAL A 80 -1.38 13.04 -4.54
CA VAL A 80 -2.79 13.07 -4.14
C VAL A 80 -3.19 14.47 -3.67
N ARG A 81 -2.39 15.09 -2.79
CA ARG A 81 -2.64 16.46 -2.32
C ARG A 81 -2.76 17.45 -3.48
N THR A 82 -1.86 17.37 -4.46
CA THR A 82 -1.86 18.30 -5.61
C THR A 82 -3.20 18.30 -6.35
N VAL A 83 -3.95 17.20 -6.29
CA VAL A 83 -5.29 17.10 -6.87
C VAL A 83 -6.39 17.48 -5.89
N ILE A 84 -6.34 17.02 -4.63
CA ILE A 84 -7.49 17.14 -3.70
C ILE A 84 -7.45 18.36 -2.77
N ALA A 85 -6.27 18.88 -2.46
CA ALA A 85 -6.10 19.98 -1.51
C ALA A 85 -4.76 20.72 -1.74
N PRO A 86 -4.59 21.47 -2.84
CA PRO A 86 -3.30 22.08 -3.22
C PRO A 86 -2.68 22.98 -2.14
N GLU A 87 -3.52 23.67 -1.36
CA GLU A 87 -3.11 24.60 -0.32
C GLU A 87 -2.75 23.92 1.02
N MET A 88 -2.92 22.60 1.14
CA MET A 88 -2.63 21.85 2.36
C MET A 88 -1.12 21.58 2.53
N GLY A 89 -0.54 22.03 3.64
CA GLY A 89 0.84 21.65 4.00
C GLY A 89 0.92 20.20 4.50
N LEU A 90 1.90 19.43 4.04
CA LEU A 90 2.14 18.04 4.48
C LEU A 90 3.33 17.91 5.45
N GLY A 91 3.82 19.03 5.99
CA GLY A 91 4.94 19.06 6.94
C GLY A 91 6.22 18.45 6.34
N HIS A 92 6.79 17.44 7.00
CA HIS A 92 8.00 16.75 6.52
C HIS A 92 7.85 16.09 5.14
N SER A 93 6.61 15.85 4.71
CA SER A 93 6.34 15.29 3.39
C SER A 93 6.45 16.33 2.27
N ASP A 94 6.59 17.63 2.53
CA ASP A 94 6.71 18.66 1.48
C ASP A 94 8.12 18.86 0.94
N SER A 95 9.15 18.38 1.65
CA SER A 95 10.53 18.48 1.17
C SER A 95 10.68 17.74 -0.17
N LYS A 96 11.58 18.19 -1.05
CA LYS A 96 11.83 17.54 -2.36
C LYS A 96 12.14 16.05 -2.17
N VAL A 97 11.43 15.16 -2.87
CA VAL A 97 11.78 13.72 -2.91
C VAL A 97 13.10 13.61 -3.66
N LYS A 98 14.14 13.06 -3.02
CA LYS A 98 15.38 12.71 -3.74
C LYS A 98 15.09 11.43 -4.51
N SER A 99 14.81 11.53 -5.80
CA SER A 99 14.72 10.37 -6.69
C SER A 99 16.07 9.63 -6.65
N ALA A 100 16.10 8.42 -6.10
CA ALA A 100 17.30 7.60 -6.08
C ALA A 100 17.54 7.01 -7.49
N ALA A 101 18.58 7.49 -8.17
CA ALA A 101 19.28 6.75 -9.22
C ALA A 101 20.14 5.64 -8.57
N PRO A 102 20.54 4.56 -9.28
CA PRO A 102 21.14 3.40 -8.66
C PRO A 102 22.56 3.74 -8.17
N ALA A 103 22.81 3.58 -6.87
CA ALA A 103 24.11 3.80 -6.27
C ALA A 103 24.76 2.45 -5.90
N ASP A 104 25.88 2.24 -6.55
CA ASP A 104 26.85 1.14 -6.42
C ASP A 104 27.45 1.08 -5.00
N ILE A 105 27.77 -0.13 -4.55
CA ILE A 105 28.14 -0.44 -3.16
C ILE A 105 29.67 -0.46 -3.04
N THR A 106 30.28 0.50 -2.33
CA THR A 106 31.62 0.33 -1.71
C THR A 106 31.74 1.12 -0.40
N SER A 107 32.66 0.71 0.47
CA SER A 107 32.50 0.62 1.93
C SER A 107 33.28 1.63 2.79
N ALA A 108 32.91 1.62 4.09
CA ALA A 108 33.76 1.73 5.29
C ALA A 108 34.13 3.11 5.90
N GLY A 109 33.93 3.23 7.22
CA GLY A 109 34.65 4.18 8.08
C GLY A 109 33.90 4.62 9.36
N ALA A 110 34.34 4.13 10.52
CA ALA A 110 33.75 4.24 11.87
C ALA A 110 33.98 5.59 12.59
N SER A 111 33.18 5.88 13.64
CA SER A 111 33.70 6.25 14.99
C SER A 111 32.59 6.30 16.07
N GLU A 112 32.92 5.73 17.24
CA GLU A 112 32.19 5.66 18.51
C GLU A 112 32.19 7.02 19.25
N THR A 113 31.23 7.34 20.12
CA THR A 113 31.29 7.29 21.62
C THR A 113 30.00 8.01 22.08
N GLY A 114 29.14 7.61 23.03
CA GLY A 114 29.28 6.93 24.31
C GLY A 114 28.84 7.92 25.43
N GLN A 115 27.71 7.66 26.10
CA GLN A 115 27.46 7.66 27.57
C GLN A 115 25.99 7.92 27.93
N GLY A 116 25.45 7.09 28.83
CA GLY A 116 24.03 7.02 29.18
C GLY A 116 23.61 7.72 30.47
N ARG A 117 22.35 7.47 30.87
CA ARG A 117 21.89 7.52 32.26
C ARG A 117 20.57 6.75 32.44
N GLU A 118 20.38 6.34 33.67
CA GLU A 118 19.55 5.28 34.25
C GLU A 118 18.02 5.40 34.16
N GLU A 119 17.41 4.27 34.53
CA GLU A 119 16.03 3.81 34.55
C GLU A 119 15.04 4.66 35.38
N GLU A 120 13.78 4.71 34.94
CA GLU A 120 12.63 4.69 35.87
C GLU A 120 11.42 3.99 35.23
N LYS A 121 10.66 3.31 36.09
CA LYS A 121 9.77 2.17 35.88
C LYS A 121 8.31 2.57 36.15
N ALA A 122 7.36 2.16 35.31
CA ALA A 122 5.93 1.90 35.66
C ALA A 122 5.17 1.48 34.38
N ASP A 123 4.87 0.19 34.24
CA ASP A 123 3.54 -0.43 34.44
C ASP A 123 2.85 -0.74 33.10
N ALA A 124 3.09 -1.96 32.64
CA ALA A 124 2.47 -2.55 31.47
C ALA A 124 1.18 -3.28 31.91
N GLU A 125 0.03 -2.76 31.50
CA GLU A 125 -1.23 -3.47 31.59
C GLU A 125 -1.39 -4.35 30.34
N ALA A 126 -1.37 -5.66 30.56
CA ALA A 126 -1.49 -6.68 29.54
C ALA A 126 -2.95 -6.83 29.10
N VAL A 127 -3.25 -6.44 27.86
CA VAL A 127 -4.50 -6.82 27.19
C VAL A 127 -4.33 -8.24 26.65
N THR A 128 -4.96 -9.18 27.34
CA THR A 128 -5.08 -10.59 26.94
C THR A 128 -6.14 -10.72 25.84
N VAL A 129 -5.72 -11.17 24.66
CA VAL A 129 -6.64 -11.60 23.60
C VAL A 129 -6.87 -13.11 23.79
N PRO A 130 -8.08 -13.59 24.07
CA PRO A 130 -8.31 -15.02 24.20
C PRO A 130 -8.25 -15.70 22.83
N ALA A 131 -7.41 -16.73 22.73
CA ALA A 131 -7.51 -17.74 21.70
C ALA A 131 -8.65 -18.72 22.05
N SER A 132 -9.56 -18.97 21.11
CA SER A 132 -10.39 -20.18 21.16
C SER A 132 -10.80 -20.68 19.77
N ALA A 133 -10.25 -21.86 19.49
CA ALA A 133 -10.83 -23.04 18.86
C ALA A 133 -11.87 -22.90 17.73
N THR A 134 -11.39 -23.28 16.55
CA THR A 134 -11.98 -24.20 15.56
C THR A 134 -13.37 -24.79 15.84
N SER A 135 -14.26 -24.69 14.86
CA SER A 135 -15.16 -25.80 14.50
C SER A 135 -15.04 -26.06 13.01
N GLY A 136 -14.55 -27.25 12.67
CA GLY A 136 -14.48 -27.72 11.28
C GLY A 136 -15.85 -28.20 10.83
N ALA A 137 -16.29 -27.73 9.67
CA ALA A 137 -17.32 -28.38 8.88
C ALA A 137 -16.66 -28.84 7.58
N ALA A 138 -16.59 -30.16 7.40
CA ALA A 138 -16.20 -30.78 6.16
C ALA A 138 -17.26 -30.47 5.09
N VAL A 139 -16.84 -29.92 3.96
CA VAL A 139 -17.62 -29.96 2.72
C VAL A 139 -16.80 -30.75 1.72
N THR A 140 -17.27 -31.97 1.45
CA THR A 140 -16.71 -32.80 0.40
C THR A 140 -17.39 -32.50 -0.92
N SER A 141 -16.52 -32.35 -1.92
CA SER A 141 -16.62 -32.77 -3.31
C SER A 141 -17.50 -32.00 -4.30
N HIS A 142 -16.81 -31.65 -5.38
CA HIS A 142 -17.15 -31.90 -6.79
C HIS A 142 -17.88 -30.80 -7.56
N VAL A 143 -17.09 -30.04 -8.33
CA VAL A 143 -17.38 -29.74 -9.73
C VAL A 143 -16.05 -29.78 -10.48
N ASP A 144 -15.82 -30.85 -11.24
CA ASP A 144 -14.92 -30.86 -12.39
C ASP A 144 -15.73 -30.30 -13.57
N GLU A 145 -15.27 -29.21 -14.20
CA GLU A 145 -15.55 -28.87 -15.60
C GLU A 145 -14.68 -27.67 -16.05
N ASP A 146 -13.75 -27.99 -16.97
CA ASP A 146 -13.05 -27.17 -17.98
C ASP A 146 -11.90 -26.22 -17.56
N ASP A 147 -10.70 -26.82 -17.51
CA ASP A 147 -9.36 -26.22 -17.40
C ASP A 147 -8.92 -25.56 -18.72
N GLU A 148 -9.44 -24.36 -19.03
CA GLU A 148 -8.93 -23.51 -20.12
C GLU A 148 -8.34 -22.16 -19.63
N ASP A 149 -8.33 -21.89 -18.31
CA ASP A 149 -7.88 -20.62 -17.70
C ASP A 149 -6.48 -20.70 -17.03
N SER A 150 -5.91 -21.90 -16.89
CA SER A 150 -4.61 -22.08 -16.22
C SER A 150 -3.46 -21.42 -16.99
N THR A 151 -3.47 -21.49 -18.32
CA THR A 151 -2.38 -20.97 -19.17
C THR A 151 -2.36 -19.45 -19.34
N VAL A 152 -3.48 -18.77 -19.09
CA VAL A 152 -3.58 -17.29 -19.14
C VAL A 152 -3.02 -16.71 -17.85
N HIS A 153 -3.41 -17.29 -16.71
CA HIS A 153 -2.91 -16.90 -15.38
C HIS A 153 -1.38 -17.00 -15.29
N ASP A 154 -0.78 -18.07 -15.83
CA ASP A 154 0.67 -18.28 -15.82
C ASP A 154 1.45 -17.27 -16.68
N LYS A 155 0.90 -16.82 -17.82
CA LYS A 155 1.54 -15.82 -18.69
C LYS A 155 1.47 -14.43 -18.06
N GLU A 156 0.32 -14.08 -17.48
CA GLU A 156 0.17 -12.84 -16.74
C GLU A 156 1.11 -12.83 -15.52
N CYS A 157 1.26 -13.93 -14.78
CA CYS A 157 2.13 -13.97 -13.59
C CYS A 157 3.62 -13.67 -13.86
N LYS A 158 4.15 -13.92 -15.07
CA LYS A 158 5.57 -13.64 -15.39
C LYS A 158 5.98 -12.16 -15.29
N THR A 159 5.06 -11.22 -15.48
CA THR A 159 5.34 -9.77 -15.33
C THR A 159 5.29 -9.28 -13.88
N CYS A 160 4.91 -10.13 -12.92
CA CYS A 160 4.84 -9.77 -11.49
C CYS A 160 6.22 -9.60 -10.81
N LEU A 161 7.29 -10.05 -11.44
CA LEU A 161 8.66 -10.04 -10.91
C LEU A 161 9.39 -8.73 -11.21
#